data_AF-A0A7J7JWB8-F1
#
_entry.id   AF-A0A7J7JWB8-F1
#
_cell.length_a   1.000
_cell.length_b   1.000
_cell.length_c   1.000
_cell.angle_alpha   90.00
_cell.angle_beta   90.00
_cell.angle_gamma   90.00
#
_symmetry.space_group_name_H-M   'P 1'
#
loop_
_entity.id
_entity.type
_entity.pdbx_description
1 polymer ?
#
loop_
_entity_poly.entity_id
_entity_poly.type
_entity_poly.pdbx_seq_one_letter_code
_entity_poly.pdbx_strand_id
1 'polypeptide(L)'
;MLSCACIPCFLHLKHFSRLRARNVCPFSTGVEELYSFPVKENLTLEVCLAKYWSNLGHTDVEYSIQFHGVTVSGGPVVIHAGSSVTQLDISSLLRRQKIAPSVSFNQLVQTIRPSKATIEPLSTTRDTTPDGTNLFSCIMEYTFKMVKSGDVNPDFSLLSDILYENPLESQFWMLFDEHKQHLLSGDAYTQRYGYKCKLSAGEYTIRLHLRYTDTKLLEKLKKSPMLLRHSLSSAPLSLSVYSEQKEAILGGRF
;
A
#
# COMPACT_ATOMS: atom_id res chain seq x y z
N MET A 1 2.81 24.37 21.65
CA MET A 1 2.89 23.19 20.76
C MET A 1 2.59 21.93 21.56
N LEU A 2 1.60 21.15 21.11
CA LEU A 2 1.23 19.85 21.69
C LEU A 2 1.46 18.77 20.61
N SER A 3 1.91 17.60 21.02
CA SER A 3 1.93 16.39 20.20
C SER A 3 0.63 15.64 20.44
N CYS A 4 -0.16 15.42 19.39
CA CYS A 4 -1.31 14.54 19.44
C CYS A 4 -0.96 13.22 18.73
N ALA A 5 -1.17 12.11 19.42
CA ALA A 5 -1.10 10.78 18.85
C ALA A 5 -2.46 10.09 19.03
N CYS A 6 -3.10 9.77 17.91
CA CYS A 6 -4.33 8.99 17.91
C CYS A 6 -4.01 7.57 17.43
N ILE A 7 -4.35 6.58 18.25
CA ILE A 7 -4.10 5.16 17.96
C ILE A 7 -5.43 4.41 18.13
N PRO A 8 -6.05 3.89 17.06
CA PRO A 8 -7.10 2.91 17.25
C PRO A 8 -6.50 1.63 17.84
N CYS A 9 -7.03 1.19 18.98
CA CYS A 9 -6.57 -0.01 19.69
C CYS A 9 -7.25 -1.25 19.08
N PHE A 10 -6.44 -2.22 18.66
CA PHE A 10 -6.88 -3.47 18.05
C PHE A 10 -6.60 -4.65 18.98
N LEU A 11 -7.62 -5.47 19.27
CA LEU A 11 -7.45 -6.70 20.06
C LEU A 11 -6.93 -7.90 19.24
N HIS A 12 -6.91 -7.82 17.90
CA HIS A 12 -6.37 -8.89 17.04
C HIS A 12 -5.81 -8.34 15.71
N LEU A 13 -4.48 -8.34 15.61
CA LEU A 13 -3.59 -8.26 14.43
C LEU A 13 -4.04 -7.48 13.17
N LYS A 14 -3.35 -6.35 12.94
CA LYS A 14 -2.64 -5.94 11.70
C LYS A 14 -1.90 -4.64 12.04
N HIS A 15 -0.59 -4.72 12.25
CA HIS A 15 0.37 -3.62 12.45
C HIS A 15 -0.23 -2.25 12.87
N PHE A 16 -0.03 -1.85 14.14
CA PHE A 16 -0.50 -0.56 14.72
C PHE A 16 -0.26 0.69 13.85
N SER A 17 0.72 0.64 12.95
CA SER A 17 1.06 1.72 12.03
C SER A 17 0.01 2.02 10.95
N ARG A 18 -0.90 1.10 10.61
CA ARG A 18 -1.81 1.29 9.46
C ARG A 18 -2.91 2.33 9.67
N LEU A 19 -3.29 2.61 10.92
CA LEU A 19 -4.35 3.57 11.27
C LEU A 19 -3.93 4.56 12.36
N ARG A 20 -2.62 4.71 12.58
CA ARG A 20 -2.08 5.68 13.52
C ARG A 20 -1.94 7.03 12.84
N ALA A 21 -2.51 8.07 13.46
CA ALA A 21 -2.21 9.45 13.12
C ALA A 21 -1.30 10.04 14.19
N ARG A 22 -0.20 10.68 13.79
CA ARG A 22 0.69 11.42 14.68
C ARG A 22 0.92 12.79 14.10
N ASN A 23 0.39 13.80 14.77
CA ASN A 23 0.51 15.18 14.35
C ASN A 23 1.18 15.98 15.46
N VAL A 24 2.12 16.84 15.06
CA VAL A 24 2.61 17.90 15.93
C VAL A 24 1.74 19.11 15.62
N CYS A 25 0.96 19.53 16.62
CA CYS A 25 -0.09 20.51 16.46
C CYS A 25 0.37 21.83 17.12
N PRO A 26 0.57 22.91 16.35
CA PRO A 26 0.67 24.24 16.94
C PRO A 26 -0.69 24.60 17.54
N PHE A 27 -0.67 25.19 18.73
CA PHE A 27 -1.86 25.71 19.40
C PHE A 27 -1.54 27.13 19.84
N SER A 28 -2.47 28.04 19.59
CA SER A 28 -2.41 29.43 20.02
C SER A 28 -3.59 29.72 20.93
N THR A 29 -3.38 30.55 21.95
CA THR A 29 -4.42 30.89 22.93
C THR A 29 -5.59 31.59 22.26
N GLY A 30 -6.82 31.14 22.56
CA GLY A 30 -8.05 31.74 22.02
C GLY A 30 -8.36 31.36 20.57
N VAL A 31 -7.59 30.45 19.96
CA VAL A 31 -7.82 29.95 18.60
C VAL A 31 -8.24 28.48 18.67
N GLU A 32 -9.36 28.15 18.04
CA GLU A 32 -9.80 26.77 17.84
C GLU A 32 -9.10 26.19 16.61
N GLU A 33 -8.45 25.04 16.78
CA GLU A 33 -7.72 24.33 15.71
C GLU A 33 -8.40 23.00 15.41
N LEU A 34 -8.65 22.72 14.13
CA LEU A 34 -9.33 21.51 13.68
C LEU A 34 -8.36 20.53 13.01
N TYR A 35 -8.24 19.34 13.60
CA TYR A 35 -7.45 18.25 13.05
C TYR A 35 -8.34 17.07 12.68
N SER A 36 -8.21 16.60 11.44
CA SER A 36 -8.95 15.44 10.93
C SER A 36 -8.00 14.27 10.64
N PHE A 37 -8.43 13.05 10.93
CA PHE A 37 -7.69 11.82 10.64
C PHE A 37 -8.66 10.68 10.32
N PRO A 38 -8.24 9.69 9.51
CA PRO A 38 -9.09 8.55 9.20
C PRO A 38 -9.35 7.71 10.45
N VAL A 39 -10.60 7.29 10.61
CA VAL A 39 -11.04 6.35 11.65
C VAL A 39 -11.67 5.12 11.00
N LYS A 40 -11.72 4.02 11.74
CA LYS A 40 -12.39 2.79 11.30
C LYS A 40 -13.53 2.47 12.26
N GLU A 41 -14.68 2.12 11.71
CA GLU A 41 -15.87 1.77 12.48
C GLU A 41 -15.66 0.54 13.37
N ASN A 42 -16.48 0.41 14.42
CA ASN A 42 -16.52 -0.73 15.33
C ASN A 42 -15.18 -1.04 16.03
N LEU A 43 -14.36 -0.02 16.26
CA LEU A 43 -13.07 -0.13 16.94
C LEU A 43 -12.88 0.99 17.94
N THR A 44 -12.18 0.70 19.03
CA THR A 44 -11.84 1.69 20.05
C THR A 44 -10.79 2.66 19.53
N LEU A 45 -11.03 3.96 19.69
CA LEU A 45 -10.08 5.03 19.40
C LEU A 45 -9.38 5.47 20.69
N GLU A 46 -8.05 5.39 20.73
CA GLU A 46 -7.22 6.05 21.74
C GLU A 46 -6.81 7.43 21.21
N VAL A 47 -7.06 8.48 22.00
CA VAL A 47 -6.59 9.85 21.73
C VAL A 47 -5.64 10.26 22.84
N CYS A 48 -4.37 10.39 22.51
CA CYS A 48 -3.32 10.77 23.44
C CYS A 48 -2.80 12.18 23.10
N LEU A 49 -2.98 13.11 24.02
CA LEU A 49 -2.46 14.47 23.94
C LEU A 49 -1.27 14.60 24.89
N ALA A 50 -0.14 15.05 24.38
CA ALA A 50 1.06 15.29 25.15
C ALA A 50 1.63 16.66 24.81
N LYS A 51 2.21 17.35 25.80
CA LYS A 51 2.90 18.61 25.56
C LYS A 51 4.20 18.35 24.79
N TYR A 52 4.45 19.10 23.72
CA TYR A 52 5.73 18.98 23.02
C TYR A 52 6.84 19.55 23.90
N TRP A 53 8.01 18.91 23.90
CA TRP A 53 9.08 19.14 24.88
C TRP A 53 9.51 20.61 25.01
N SER A 54 9.48 21.38 23.92
CA SER A 54 9.92 22.77 23.88
C SER A 54 8.87 23.78 24.38
N ASN A 55 7.64 23.32 24.67
CA ASN A 55 6.59 24.17 25.20
C ASN A 55 6.71 24.20 26.74
N LEU A 56 7.20 25.31 27.28
CA LEU A 56 7.44 25.50 28.72
C LEU A 56 6.17 25.93 29.47
N GLY A 57 6.12 25.72 30.79
CA GLY A 57 5.02 26.18 31.66
C GLY A 57 3.80 25.26 31.73
N HIS A 58 2.71 25.76 32.32
CA HIS A 58 1.41 25.06 32.38
C HIS A 58 0.57 25.39 31.14
N THR A 59 -0.28 24.47 30.69
CA THR A 59 -1.18 24.71 29.56
C THR A 59 -2.46 23.92 29.76
N ASP A 60 -3.58 24.62 29.83
CA ASP A 60 -4.91 24.04 29.81
C ASP A 60 -5.41 23.95 28.37
N VAL A 61 -6.02 22.83 28.02
CA VAL A 61 -6.50 22.55 26.66
C VAL A 61 -7.93 22.07 26.76
N GLU A 62 -8.83 22.80 26.10
CA GLU A 62 -10.19 22.35 25.84
C GLU A 62 -10.24 21.70 24.45
N TYR A 63 -10.85 20.52 24.34
CA TYR A 63 -10.99 19.83 23.08
C TYR A 63 -12.33 19.09 22.99
N SER A 64 -12.82 18.93 21.76
CA SER A 64 -13.98 18.11 21.45
C SER A 64 -13.62 17.16 20.30
N ILE A 65 -14.25 15.98 20.29
CA ILE A 65 -14.05 14.98 19.23
C ILE A 65 -15.39 14.75 18.54
N GLN A 66 -15.40 14.88 17.21
CA GLN A 66 -16.59 14.66 16.41
C GLN A 66 -16.33 13.61 15.32
N PHE A 67 -17.22 12.62 15.21
CA PHE A 67 -17.12 11.59 14.19
C PHE A 67 -17.93 11.95 12.95
N HIS A 68 -17.28 11.90 11.78
CA HIS A 68 -17.90 12.07 10.48
C HIS A 68 -17.56 10.87 9.60
N GLY A 69 -18.52 10.38 8.84
CA GLY A 69 -18.26 9.33 7.87
C GLY A 69 -19.48 8.98 7.04
N VAL A 70 -19.20 8.52 5.83
CA VAL A 70 -20.13 7.81 4.97
C VAL A 70 -19.54 6.45 4.65
N THR A 71 -20.39 5.44 4.56
CA THR A 71 -19.99 4.08 4.22
C THR A 71 -20.59 3.72 2.87
N VAL A 72 -19.81 2.99 2.07
CA VAL A 72 -20.29 2.39 0.82
C VAL A 72 -20.69 0.95 1.15
N SER A 73 -21.92 0.57 0.82
CA SER A 73 -22.41 -0.80 1.00
C SER A 73 -21.62 -1.78 0.10
N GLY A 74 -21.49 -3.04 0.53
CA GLY A 74 -20.97 -4.11 -0.34
C GLY A 74 -19.44 -4.28 -0.40
N GLY A 75 -18.66 -3.51 0.36
CA GLY A 75 -17.21 -3.74 0.50
C GLY A 75 -16.36 -2.97 -0.52
N PRO A 76 -15.19 -3.49 -0.95
CA PRO A 76 -14.30 -2.77 -1.85
C PRO A 76 -14.98 -2.55 -3.22
N VAL A 77 -14.91 -1.31 -3.71
CA VAL A 77 -15.47 -0.95 -5.02
C VAL A 77 -14.63 -1.59 -6.13
N VAL A 78 -15.24 -2.50 -6.88
CA VAL A 78 -14.65 -3.14 -8.06
C VAL A 78 -15.49 -2.81 -9.27
N ILE A 79 -14.86 -2.20 -10.28
CA ILE A 79 -15.50 -1.83 -11.54
C ILE A 79 -14.95 -2.73 -12.63
N HIS A 80 -15.85 -3.45 -13.33
CA HIS A 80 -15.47 -4.26 -14.48
C HIS A 80 -15.64 -3.44 -15.76
N ALA A 81 -14.64 -3.43 -16.64
CA ALA A 81 -14.67 -2.63 -17.87
C ALA A 81 -15.84 -2.97 -18.82
N GLY A 82 -16.34 -4.21 -18.77
CA GLY A 82 -17.52 -4.65 -19.55
C GLY A 82 -18.86 -4.45 -18.82
N SER A 83 -18.84 -4.04 -17.55
CA SER A 83 -20.07 -3.66 -16.84
C SER A 83 -20.46 -2.25 -17.24
N SER A 84 -21.76 -1.98 -17.36
CA SER A 84 -22.28 -0.69 -17.81
C SER A 84 -22.14 0.38 -16.72
N VAL A 85 -23.15 0.50 -15.86
CA VAL A 85 -23.18 1.46 -14.75
C VAL A 85 -22.90 0.69 -13.46
N THR A 86 -21.86 1.10 -12.73
CA THR A 86 -21.61 0.59 -11.38
C THR A 86 -22.37 1.43 -10.37
N GLN A 87 -23.36 0.83 -9.70
CA GLN A 87 -24.10 1.46 -8.61
C GLN A 87 -23.28 1.39 -7.31
N LEU A 88 -23.29 2.48 -6.55
CA LEU A 88 -22.69 2.58 -5.21
C LEU A 88 -23.77 3.05 -4.24
N ASP A 89 -24.15 2.22 -3.26
CA ASP A 89 -25.06 2.69 -2.21
C ASP A 89 -24.24 3.32 -1.10
N ILE A 90 -24.46 4.61 -0.88
CA ILE A 90 -23.76 5.40 0.11
C ILE A 90 -24.73 5.68 1.26
N SER A 91 -24.32 5.36 2.48
CA SER A 91 -25.11 5.63 3.69
C SER A 91 -24.30 6.42 4.71
N SER A 92 -24.99 7.24 5.52
CA SER A 92 -24.37 7.87 6.69
C SER A 92 -25.14 7.46 7.93
N LEU A 93 -24.44 6.79 8.85
CA LEU A 93 -25.05 6.22 10.06
C LEU A 93 -25.10 7.21 11.23
N LEU A 94 -24.24 8.23 11.22
CA LEU A 94 -24.05 9.11 12.38
C LEU A 94 -24.93 10.36 12.34
N ARG A 95 -25.02 11.02 11.18
CA ARG A 95 -25.75 12.27 10.98
C ARG A 95 -25.98 12.52 9.51
N ARG A 96 -26.87 13.46 9.18
CA ARG A 96 -27.02 13.94 7.80
C ARG A 96 -25.71 14.59 7.33
N GLN A 97 -25.22 14.20 6.16
CA GLN A 97 -24.00 14.74 5.55
C GLN A 97 -24.25 15.15 4.11
N LYS A 98 -23.59 16.22 3.68
CA LYS A 98 -23.51 16.60 2.26
C LYS A 98 -22.33 15.85 1.64
N ILE A 99 -22.57 15.12 0.56
CA ILE A 99 -21.54 14.34 -0.14
C ILE A 99 -21.30 14.89 -1.54
N ALA A 100 -20.06 14.76 -2.01
CA ALA A 100 -19.65 15.06 -3.38
C ALA A 100 -18.62 13.99 -3.81
N PRO A 101 -19.09 12.77 -4.18
CA PRO A 101 -18.20 11.67 -4.52
C PRO A 101 -17.38 11.97 -5.79
N SER A 102 -16.11 11.56 -5.78
CA SER A 102 -15.22 11.60 -6.94
C SER A 102 -14.48 10.28 -7.07
N VAL A 103 -14.30 9.81 -8.30
CA VAL A 103 -13.65 8.53 -8.59
C VAL A 103 -12.58 8.75 -9.66
N SER A 104 -11.36 8.33 -9.38
CA SER A 104 -10.25 8.43 -10.33
C SER A 104 -9.32 7.22 -10.24
N PHE A 105 -8.77 6.82 -11.38
CA PHE A 105 -7.69 5.83 -11.44
C PHE A 105 -6.34 6.54 -11.57
N ASN A 106 -5.42 6.20 -10.66
CA ASN A 106 -4.11 6.86 -10.55
C ASN A 106 -2.95 5.96 -10.98
N GLN A 107 -3.15 4.65 -10.97
CA GLN A 107 -2.13 3.66 -11.25
C GLN A 107 -2.67 2.54 -12.15
N LEU A 108 -1.81 2.04 -13.03
CA LEU A 108 -2.03 0.81 -13.78
C LEU A 108 -1.23 -0.31 -13.11
N VAL A 109 -1.87 -1.44 -12.81
CA VAL A 109 -1.18 -2.62 -12.25
C VAL A 109 -1.06 -3.69 -13.32
N GLN A 110 0.16 -4.04 -13.69
CA GLN A 110 0.48 -5.09 -14.64
C GLN A 110 1.03 -6.31 -13.89
N THR A 111 0.47 -7.49 -14.16
CA THR A 111 0.99 -8.76 -13.64
C THR A 111 2.06 -9.30 -14.57
N ILE A 112 3.27 -9.53 -14.07
CA ILE A 112 4.35 -10.18 -14.80
C ILE A 112 4.65 -11.55 -14.19
N ARG A 113 5.01 -12.50 -15.04
CA ARG A 113 5.41 -13.86 -14.63
C ARG A 113 6.92 -14.03 -14.77
N PRO A 114 7.52 -14.92 -13.99
CA PRO A 114 8.96 -15.15 -14.08
C PRO A 114 9.30 -15.82 -15.42
N SER A 115 10.28 -15.28 -16.13
CA SER A 115 10.84 -15.88 -17.34
C SER A 115 11.81 -17.01 -17.02
N LYS A 116 12.45 -16.95 -15.86
CA LYS A 116 13.38 -17.96 -15.36
C LYS A 116 13.22 -18.09 -13.84
N ALA A 117 13.33 -19.30 -13.31
CA ALA A 117 13.36 -19.55 -11.88
C ALA A 117 14.32 -20.71 -11.58
N THR A 118 15.38 -20.44 -10.82
CA THR A 118 16.39 -21.43 -10.44
C THR A 118 16.41 -21.63 -8.94
N ILE A 119 16.40 -22.90 -8.50
CA ILE A 119 16.62 -23.24 -7.10
C ILE A 119 18.00 -23.88 -6.98
N GLU A 120 18.79 -23.35 -6.05
CA GLU A 120 20.16 -23.83 -5.81
C GLU A 120 20.41 -23.88 -4.29
N PRO A 121 21.18 -24.88 -3.81
CA PRO A 121 21.62 -24.90 -2.43
C PRO A 121 22.59 -23.73 -2.18
N LEU A 122 22.47 -23.10 -1.00
CA LEU A 122 23.40 -22.06 -0.56
C LEU A 122 24.65 -22.67 0.10
N SER A 123 25.64 -21.82 0.40
CA SER A 123 26.93 -22.24 0.95
C SER A 123 26.79 -22.87 2.33
N THR A 124 27.22 -24.11 2.50
CA THR A 124 27.16 -24.84 3.77
C THR A 124 28.04 -24.24 4.88
N THR A 125 29.00 -23.39 4.53
CA THR A 125 29.89 -22.70 5.49
C THR A 125 29.24 -21.50 6.17
N ARG A 126 28.21 -20.91 5.55
CA ARG A 126 27.61 -19.63 6.01
C ARG A 126 26.09 -19.72 6.13
N ASP A 127 25.44 -20.39 5.19
CA ASP A 127 23.99 -20.42 5.00
C ASP A 127 23.41 -21.76 5.50
N THR A 128 23.78 -22.10 6.74
CA THR A 128 23.32 -23.29 7.46
C THR A 128 22.76 -22.84 8.80
N THR A 129 21.58 -23.35 9.15
CA THR A 129 20.95 -23.05 10.44
C THR A 129 21.71 -23.73 11.59
N PRO A 130 21.52 -23.31 12.85
CA PRO A 130 22.24 -23.89 14.00
C PRO A 130 22.04 -25.40 14.19
N ASP A 131 20.93 -25.95 13.73
CA ASP A 131 20.61 -27.38 13.70
C ASP A 131 21.27 -28.15 12.53
N GLY A 132 22.03 -27.47 11.68
CA GLY A 132 22.73 -28.07 10.55
C GLY A 132 21.89 -28.17 9.27
N THR A 133 20.69 -27.57 9.23
CA THR A 133 19.85 -27.55 8.03
C THR A 133 20.39 -26.54 7.02
N ASN A 134 20.68 -27.00 5.81
CA ASN A 134 21.17 -26.13 4.73
C ASN A 134 20.02 -25.30 4.14
N LEU A 135 20.33 -24.05 3.80
CA LEU A 135 19.39 -23.16 3.12
C LEU A 135 19.45 -23.31 1.61
N PHE A 136 18.30 -23.08 0.98
CA PHE A 136 18.17 -23.05 -0.47
C PHE A 136 17.77 -21.65 -0.91
N SER A 137 18.28 -21.25 -2.06
CA SER A 137 17.94 -20.02 -2.75
C SER A 137 17.00 -20.33 -3.90
N CYS A 138 15.98 -19.51 -4.09
CA CYS A 138 15.17 -19.46 -5.30
C CYS A 138 15.31 -18.08 -5.93
N ILE A 139 15.96 -18.00 -7.10
CA ILE A 139 16.11 -16.76 -7.86
C ILE A 139 15.11 -16.79 -9.01
N MET A 140 14.16 -15.87 -8.98
CA MET A 140 13.18 -15.67 -10.05
C MET A 140 13.52 -14.40 -10.82
N GLU A 141 13.65 -14.53 -12.13
CA GLU A 141 13.87 -13.42 -13.05
C GLU A 141 12.56 -13.07 -13.75
N TYR A 142 12.17 -11.80 -13.70
CA TYR A 142 11.00 -11.26 -14.36
C TYR A 142 11.45 -10.23 -15.38
N THR A 143 11.15 -10.46 -16.65
CA THR A 143 11.48 -9.55 -17.74
C THR A 143 10.25 -8.77 -18.17
N PHE A 144 10.42 -7.48 -18.41
CA PHE A 144 9.35 -6.61 -18.91
C PHE A 144 9.90 -5.48 -19.77
N LYS A 145 9.03 -4.94 -20.62
CA LYS A 145 9.38 -3.88 -21.56
C LYS A 145 8.59 -2.61 -21.25
N MET A 146 9.30 -1.50 -21.14
CA MET A 146 8.71 -0.18 -21.06
C MET A 146 8.58 0.40 -22.46
N VAL A 147 7.35 0.70 -22.88
CA VAL A 147 7.07 1.33 -24.19
C VAL A 147 7.28 2.85 -24.13
N LYS A 148 7.00 3.44 -22.97
CA LYS A 148 7.16 4.88 -22.70
C LYS A 148 7.82 5.06 -21.34
N SER A 149 8.44 6.21 -21.12
CA SER A 149 9.00 6.53 -19.81
C SER A 149 7.88 6.69 -18.76
N GLY A 150 8.11 6.18 -17.56
CA GLY A 150 7.16 6.24 -16.45
C GLY A 150 7.75 5.72 -15.14
N ASP A 151 7.10 6.04 -14.03
CA ASP A 151 7.45 5.51 -12.72
C ASP A 151 6.90 4.10 -12.56
N VAL A 152 7.79 3.17 -12.20
CA VAL A 152 7.46 1.77 -11.94
C VAL A 152 7.79 1.43 -10.50
N ASN A 153 6.87 0.70 -9.87
CA ASN A 153 7.00 0.16 -8.54
C ASN A 153 6.74 -1.36 -8.55
N PRO A 154 7.81 -2.18 -8.49
CA PRO A 154 7.69 -3.63 -8.37
C PRO A 154 7.14 -4.04 -7.00
N ASP A 155 6.24 -5.01 -6.96
CA ASP A 155 5.57 -5.48 -5.75
C ASP A 155 5.34 -6.98 -5.81
N PHE A 156 6.02 -7.73 -4.93
CA PHE A 156 5.74 -9.14 -4.72
C PHE A 156 4.67 -9.29 -3.63
N SER A 157 3.41 -9.11 -4.02
CA SER A 157 2.30 -8.91 -3.09
C SER A 157 2.05 -10.06 -2.12
N LEU A 158 2.55 -11.26 -2.41
CA LEU A 158 2.44 -12.40 -1.50
C LEU A 158 3.15 -12.14 -0.16
N LEU A 159 4.28 -11.43 -0.19
CA LEU A 159 5.14 -11.24 0.98
C LEU A 159 5.38 -9.75 1.31
N SER A 160 5.11 -8.83 0.38
CA SER A 160 5.39 -7.40 0.56
C SER A 160 4.71 -6.77 1.79
N ASP A 161 3.71 -7.40 2.42
CA ASP A 161 3.02 -6.84 3.58
C ASP A 161 3.57 -7.31 4.93
N ILE A 162 4.59 -8.18 4.93
CA ILE A 162 5.18 -8.81 6.10
C ILE A 162 6.71 -8.77 6.03
N LEU A 163 7.36 -8.60 7.18
CA LEU A 163 8.83 -8.65 7.27
C LEU A 163 9.27 -9.73 8.25
N TYR A 164 8.91 -9.57 9.53
CA TYR A 164 9.29 -10.51 10.59
C TYR A 164 8.34 -11.70 10.69
N GLU A 165 7.09 -11.51 10.29
CA GLU A 165 6.09 -12.58 10.17
C GLU A 165 6.23 -13.35 8.85
N ASN A 166 7.21 -13.01 8.02
CA ASN A 166 7.50 -13.74 6.80
C ASN A 166 8.04 -15.13 7.16
N PRO A 167 7.37 -16.23 6.72
CA PRO A 167 7.88 -17.57 6.96
C PRO A 167 9.18 -17.84 6.17
N LEU A 168 9.44 -17.08 5.11
CA LEU A 168 10.67 -17.15 4.33
C LEU A 168 11.71 -16.20 4.92
N GLU A 169 12.98 -16.56 4.77
CA GLU A 169 14.10 -15.80 5.33
C GLU A 169 14.53 -14.61 4.45
N SER A 170 14.04 -14.57 3.20
CA SER A 170 14.33 -13.50 2.27
C SER A 170 13.22 -13.32 1.25
N GLN A 171 13.00 -12.07 0.87
CA GLN A 171 12.07 -11.64 -0.19
C GLN A 171 12.63 -10.46 -1.01
N PHE A 172 13.96 -10.33 -1.01
CA PHE A 172 14.65 -9.18 -1.57
C PHE A 172 14.63 -9.20 -3.10
N TRP A 173 14.33 -8.08 -3.73
CA TRP A 173 14.34 -7.94 -5.18
C TRP A 173 15.23 -6.81 -5.66
N MET A 174 15.77 -6.98 -6.87
CA MET A 174 16.63 -6.01 -7.56
C MET A 174 16.17 -5.80 -8.98
N LEU A 175 16.11 -4.55 -9.42
CA LEU A 175 15.77 -4.13 -10.78
C LEU A 175 17.05 -3.76 -11.54
N PHE A 176 17.18 -4.29 -12.75
CA PHE A 176 18.29 -4.06 -13.66
C PHE A 176 17.80 -3.58 -15.03
N ASP A 177 18.64 -2.80 -15.72
CA ASP A 177 18.44 -2.42 -17.12
C ASP A 177 19.00 -3.46 -18.10
N GLU A 178 18.90 -3.17 -19.40
CA GLU A 178 19.42 -3.98 -20.50
C GLU A 178 20.95 -4.22 -20.41
N HIS A 179 21.70 -3.25 -19.88
CA HIS A 179 23.15 -3.33 -19.68
C HIS A 179 23.53 -4.01 -18.36
N LYS A 180 22.56 -4.62 -17.66
CA LYS A 180 22.72 -5.24 -16.34
C LYS A 180 23.16 -4.26 -15.25
N GLN A 181 22.96 -2.95 -15.47
CA GLN A 181 23.13 -1.96 -14.42
C GLN A 181 22.00 -2.05 -13.42
N HIS A 182 22.36 -2.03 -12.15
CA HIS A 182 21.42 -1.98 -11.04
C HIS A 182 20.76 -0.60 -10.97
N LEU A 183 19.43 -0.57 -10.83
CA LEU A 183 18.65 0.67 -10.77
C LEU A 183 17.97 0.89 -9.42
N LEU A 184 17.39 -0.18 -8.86
CA LEU A 184 16.61 -0.12 -7.63
C LEU A 184 16.59 -1.49 -6.95
N SER A 185 16.48 -1.51 -5.62
CA SER A 185 16.16 -2.71 -4.87
C SER A 185 15.02 -2.42 -3.89
N GLY A 186 14.33 -3.49 -3.48
CA GLY A 186 13.31 -3.41 -2.45
C GLY A 186 13.08 -4.73 -1.74
N ASP A 187 12.22 -4.66 -0.74
CA ASP A 187 11.89 -5.75 0.20
C ASP A 187 10.44 -5.52 0.69
N ALA A 188 10.14 -5.86 1.94
CA ALA A 188 8.87 -5.65 2.61
C ALA A 188 8.39 -4.19 2.54
N TYR A 189 7.08 -4.04 2.70
CA TYR A 189 6.33 -2.79 2.74
C TYR A 189 6.59 -1.88 1.55
N THR A 190 6.61 -2.47 0.35
CA THR A 190 6.99 -1.76 -0.86
C THR A 190 6.17 -0.48 -1.09
N GLN A 191 4.85 -0.52 -0.84
CA GLN A 191 4.00 0.67 -0.95
C GLN A 191 4.32 1.75 0.11
N ARG A 192 4.72 1.34 1.31
CA ARG A 192 4.98 2.25 2.44
C ARG A 192 6.31 2.98 2.28
N TYR A 193 7.34 2.27 1.85
CA TYR A 193 8.68 2.84 1.64
C TYR A 193 8.83 3.48 0.27
N GLY A 194 7.87 3.28 -0.63
CA GLY A 194 7.81 3.98 -1.91
C GLY A 194 8.96 3.60 -2.84
N TYR A 195 9.29 2.30 -2.95
CA TYR A 195 10.31 1.80 -3.87
C TYR A 195 9.90 2.03 -5.34
N LYS A 196 10.11 3.25 -5.85
CA LYS A 196 9.73 3.67 -7.20
C LYS A 196 10.97 4.07 -7.99
N CYS A 197 11.01 3.69 -9.26
CA CYS A 197 12.07 4.09 -10.18
C CYS A 197 11.44 4.64 -11.46
N LYS A 198 11.93 5.79 -11.93
CA LYS A 198 11.53 6.34 -13.22
C LYS A 198 12.34 5.64 -14.32
N LEU A 199 11.66 4.87 -15.15
CA LEU A 199 12.28 4.11 -16.24
C LEU A 199 12.06 4.82 -17.57
N SER A 200 12.99 4.64 -18.51
CA SER A 200 12.86 5.06 -19.91
C SER A 200 12.22 3.93 -20.73
N ALA A 201 11.98 4.17 -22.02
CA ALA A 201 11.67 3.06 -22.92
C ALA A 201 12.87 2.11 -22.99
N GLY A 202 12.63 0.80 -22.93
CA GLY A 202 13.68 -0.20 -22.85
C GLY A 202 13.22 -1.50 -22.23
N GLU A 203 14.15 -2.45 -22.12
CA GLU A 203 13.91 -3.76 -21.52
C GLU A 203 14.58 -3.83 -20.14
N TYR A 204 13.87 -4.42 -19.18
CA TYR A 204 14.26 -4.45 -17.78
C TYR A 204 14.08 -5.84 -17.20
N THR A 205 14.92 -6.17 -16.22
CA THR A 205 14.89 -7.45 -15.52
C THR A 205 14.82 -7.23 -14.01
N ILE A 206 13.84 -7.84 -13.36
CA ILE A 206 13.78 -7.91 -11.89
C ILE A 206 14.22 -9.29 -11.44
N ARG A 207 15.15 -9.34 -10.49
CA ARG A 207 15.55 -10.57 -9.81
C ARG A 207 14.99 -10.57 -8.40
N LEU A 208 14.06 -11.47 -8.11
CA LEU A 208 13.56 -11.75 -6.77
C LEU A 208 14.32 -12.94 -6.18
N HIS A 209 14.86 -12.74 -4.99
CA HIS A 209 15.60 -13.75 -4.24
C HIS A 209 14.79 -14.19 -3.02
N LEU A 210 14.39 -15.46 -3.01
CA LEU A 210 13.76 -16.10 -1.85
C LEU A 210 14.74 -17.09 -1.22
N ARG A 211 14.69 -17.21 0.11
CA ARG A 211 15.49 -18.16 0.88
C ARG A 211 14.63 -18.97 1.82
N TYR A 212 14.82 -20.28 1.83
CA TYR A 212 14.16 -21.17 2.77
C TYR A 212 14.84 -22.54 2.85
N THR A 213 14.56 -23.29 3.92
CA THR A 213 15.02 -24.66 4.12
C THR A 213 14.25 -25.68 3.27
N ASP A 214 12.94 -25.52 3.10
CA ASP A 214 12.11 -26.45 2.34
C ASP A 214 12.05 -26.12 0.83
N THR A 215 12.73 -26.95 0.04
CA THR A 215 12.71 -26.87 -1.42
C THR A 215 11.32 -27.05 -2.02
N LYS A 216 10.43 -27.83 -1.40
CA LYS A 216 9.05 -28.04 -1.91
C LYS A 216 8.24 -26.76 -1.89
N LEU A 217 8.42 -25.92 -0.86
CA LEU A 217 7.79 -24.61 -0.80
C LEU A 217 8.35 -23.68 -1.87
N LEU A 218 9.67 -23.64 -2.03
CA LEU A 218 10.32 -22.84 -3.08
C LEU A 218 9.87 -23.24 -4.49
N GLU A 219 9.70 -24.55 -4.75
CA GLU A 219 9.17 -25.06 -6.02
C GLU A 219 7.74 -24.58 -6.31
N LYS A 220 6.87 -24.52 -5.28
CA LYS A 220 5.53 -23.96 -5.42
C LYS A 220 5.58 -22.46 -5.78
N LEU A 221 6.55 -21.74 -5.23
CA LEU A 221 6.67 -20.29 -5.41
C LEU A 221 7.32 -19.88 -6.74
N LYS A 222 8.04 -20.78 -7.44
CA LYS A 222 8.73 -20.49 -8.71
C LYS A 222 7.87 -19.85 -9.80
N LYS A 223 6.56 -20.04 -9.77
CA LYS A 223 5.61 -19.52 -10.78
C LYS A 223 4.81 -18.32 -10.27
N SER A 224 5.13 -17.82 -9.08
CA SER A 224 4.41 -16.71 -8.47
C SER A 224 4.56 -15.46 -9.33
N PRO A 225 3.48 -14.73 -9.61
CA PRO A 225 3.57 -13.48 -10.34
C PRO A 225 4.11 -12.36 -9.44
N MET A 226 4.71 -11.36 -10.08
CA MET A 226 5.00 -10.06 -9.48
C MET A 226 4.06 -9.01 -10.08
N LEU A 227 3.68 -8.01 -9.29
CA LEU A 227 2.90 -6.87 -9.76
C LEU A 227 3.84 -5.70 -10.07
N LEU A 228 3.71 -5.12 -11.25
CA LEU A 228 4.30 -3.84 -11.60
C LEU A 228 3.24 -2.77 -11.53
N ARG A 229 3.43 -1.80 -10.64
CA ARG A 229 2.55 -0.65 -10.52
C ARG A 229 3.16 0.51 -11.29
N HIS A 230 2.45 0.97 -12.30
CA HIS A 230 2.82 2.11 -13.12
C HIS A 230 2.03 3.33 -12.67
N SER A 231 2.72 4.43 -12.38
CA SER A 231 2.03 5.71 -12.19
C SER A 231 1.52 6.23 -13.53
N LEU A 232 0.25 6.63 -13.60
CA LEU A 232 -0.29 7.26 -14.80
C LEU A 232 0.26 8.69 -14.91
N SER A 233 1.03 8.97 -15.97
CA SER A 233 1.71 10.25 -16.19
C SER A 233 0.81 11.34 -16.76
N SER A 234 -0.30 10.97 -17.39
CA SER A 234 -1.38 11.89 -17.77
C SER A 234 -2.28 12.19 -16.58
N ALA A 235 -3.12 13.23 -16.68
CA ALA A 235 -4.16 13.52 -15.70
C ALA A 235 -4.92 12.24 -15.27
N PRO A 236 -5.29 12.12 -13.98
CA PRO A 236 -5.89 10.90 -13.46
C PRO A 236 -7.18 10.59 -14.23
N LEU A 237 -7.36 9.33 -14.63
CA LEU A 237 -8.53 8.90 -15.39
C LEU A 237 -9.74 8.99 -14.47
N SER A 238 -10.48 10.10 -14.60
CA SER A 238 -11.60 10.44 -13.74
C SER A 238 -12.89 9.87 -14.32
N LEU A 239 -13.70 9.25 -13.47
CA LEU A 239 -15.02 8.75 -13.83
C LEU A 239 -16.08 9.76 -13.44
N SER A 240 -17.10 9.90 -14.30
CA SER A 240 -18.28 10.68 -13.98
C SER A 240 -19.14 9.95 -12.95
N VAL A 241 -19.64 10.69 -11.96
CA VAL A 241 -20.55 10.17 -10.93
C VAL A 241 -21.90 10.87 -11.09
N TYR A 242 -22.96 10.08 -11.07
CA TYR A 242 -24.33 10.55 -11.26
C TYR A 242 -25.22 10.08 -10.11
N SER A 243 -26.25 10.86 -9.77
CA SER A 243 -27.24 10.48 -8.74
C SER A 243 -28.31 9.53 -9.27
N GLU A 244 -28.62 9.61 -10.56
CA GLU A 244 -29.62 8.75 -11.19
C GLU A 244 -29.00 7.84 -12.26
N GLN A 245 -29.50 6.61 -12.33
CA GLN A 245 -29.07 5.65 -13.36
C GLN A 245 -29.37 6.15 -14.78
N LYS A 246 -30.49 6.87 -14.98
CA LYS A 246 -30.86 7.45 -16.27
C LYS A 246 -29.80 8.44 -16.77
N GLU A 247 -29.33 9.32 -15.90
CA GLU A 247 -28.27 10.30 -16.23
C GLU A 247 -26.96 9.61 -16.59
N ALA A 248 -26.61 8.55 -15.85
CA ALA A 248 -25.41 7.77 -16.13
C ALA A 248 -25.47 7.11 -17.52
N ILE A 249 -26.63 6.59 -17.92
CA ILE A 249 -26.82 5.98 -19.25
C ILE A 249 -26.74 7.05 -20.36
N LEU A 250 -27.29 8.24 -20.12
CA LEU A 250 -27.30 9.34 -21.10
C LEU A 250 -25.99 10.16 -21.11
N GLY A 251 -25.06 9.89 -20.20
CA GLY A 251 -23.80 10.62 -20.08
C GLY A 251 -23.98 12.07 -19.62
N GLY A 252 -24.94 12.33 -18.74
CA GLY A 252 -25.21 13.65 -18.18
C GLY A 252 -25.86 14.66 -19.14
N ARG A 253 -26.38 14.20 -20.28
CA ARG A 253 -27.10 15.06 -21.23
C ARG A 253 -28.58 15.13 -20.84
N PHE A 254 -29.04 16.34 -20.55
CA PHE A 254 -30.44 16.76 -20.58
C PHE A 254 -30.64 17.72 -21.75
#